data_AF-A0A6S7HNM8-F1
#
_entry.id   AF-A0A6S7HNM8-F1
#
_cell.length_a   1.000
_cell.length_b   1.000
_cell.length_c   1.000
_cell.angle_alpha   90.00
_cell.angle_beta   90.00
_cell.angle_gamma   90.00
#
_symmetry.space_group_name_H-M   'P 1'
#
loop_
_entity.id
_entity.type
_entity.pdbx_description
1 polymer ?
#
loop_
_entity_poly.entity_id
_entity_poly.type
_entity_poly.pdbx_seq_one_letter_code
_entity_poly.pdbx_strand_id
1 'polypeptide(L)' 'MFILFSTQEKSFEPHYAVLPDQSENEKIQMYVSQDDIEIISNRKIENDVINDYFEAFDGITYQPRPFLKQLYPKD' A
#
# COMPACT_ATOMS: atom_id res chain seq x y z
N MET A 1 7.61 30.97 19.61
CA MET A 1 8.21 30.61 18.32
C MET A 1 7.38 29.45 17.77
N PHE A 2 6.90 29.61 16.54
CA PHE A 2 5.71 28.99 15.93
C PHE A 2 5.86 27.50 15.63
N ILE A 3 4.75 26.74 15.64
CA ILE A 3 4.18 26.15 14.41
C ILE A 3 2.63 26.19 14.52
N LEU A 4 2.01 26.67 13.44
CA LEU A 4 0.57 26.81 13.24
C LEU A 4 -0.09 25.44 13.03
N PHE A 5 -1.31 25.27 13.56
CA PHE A 5 -2.24 24.29 13.00
C PHE A 5 -2.68 24.80 11.63
N SER A 6 -2.12 24.21 10.56
CA SER A 6 -2.66 24.43 9.22
C SER A 6 -4.01 23.73 9.14
N THR A 7 -5.06 24.51 8.90
CA THR A 7 -6.34 24.00 8.40
C THR A 7 -6.04 23.06 7.24
N GLN A 8 -6.34 21.76 7.41
CA GLN A 8 -6.15 20.76 6.37
C GLN A 8 -6.95 21.18 5.13
N GLU A 9 -6.27 21.76 4.13
CA GLU A 9 -6.75 21.74 2.76
C GLU A 9 -6.92 20.27 2.41
N LYS A 10 -8.15 19.87 2.09
CA LYS A 10 -8.44 18.51 1.66
C LYS A 10 -7.67 18.27 0.36
N SER A 11 -6.47 17.68 0.45
CA SER A 11 -5.73 17.28 -0.74
C SER A 11 -6.63 16.35 -1.55
N PHE A 12 -6.81 16.67 -2.83
CA PHE A 12 -7.55 15.83 -3.77
C PHE A 12 -6.77 14.58 -4.17
N GLU A 13 -5.55 14.44 -3.68
CA GLU A 13 -4.66 13.33 -4.01
C GLU A 13 -5.13 12.03 -3.35
N PRO A 14 -5.14 10.92 -4.11
CA PRO A 14 -5.54 9.64 -3.58
C PRO A 14 -4.52 9.16 -2.56
N HIS A 15 -5.04 8.58 -1.48
CA HIS A 15 -4.26 7.93 -0.46
C HIS A 15 -4.50 6.43 -0.54
N TYR A 16 -3.43 5.65 -0.39
CA TYR A 16 -3.48 4.20 -0.55
C TYR A 16 -3.13 3.51 0.76
N ALA A 17 -3.83 2.41 1.05
CA ALA A 17 -3.44 1.50 2.10
C ALA A 17 -2.36 0.57 1.56
N VAL A 18 -1.17 0.59 2.16
CA VAL A 18 -0.01 -0.21 1.73
C VAL A 18 0.37 -1.25 2.77
N LEU A 19 0.82 -2.40 2.27
CA LEU A 19 1.41 -3.48 3.07
C LEU A 19 2.93 -3.33 3.05
N PRO A 20 3.56 -2.96 4.18
CA PRO A 20 5.01 -2.86 4.25
C PRO A 20 5.69 -4.23 4.23
N ASP A 21 6.92 -4.23 3.74
CA ASP A 21 7.88 -5.33 3.89
C ASP A 21 8.27 -5.42 5.38
N GLN A 22 7.85 -6.49 6.06
CA GLN A 22 8.02 -6.61 7.49
C GLN A 22 9.38 -7.18 7.83
N SER A 23 10.19 -6.39 8.54
CA SER A 23 11.22 -6.92 9.43
C SER A 23 10.61 -6.97 10.83
N GLU A 24 10.12 -8.15 11.23
CA GLU A 24 9.61 -8.49 12.58
C GLU A 24 8.52 -7.57 13.20
N ASN A 25 7.32 -8.13 13.36
CA ASN A 25 6.30 -7.78 14.38
C ASN A 25 5.37 -6.56 14.20
N GLU A 26 5.44 -5.76 13.14
CA GLU A 26 4.53 -4.62 12.96
C GLU A 26 3.48 -4.85 11.87
N LYS A 27 2.35 -5.48 12.21
CA LYS A 27 1.15 -5.62 11.35
C LYS A 27 0.45 -4.27 11.12
N ILE A 28 1.18 -3.28 10.63
CA ILE A 28 0.68 -1.94 10.43
C ILE A 28 0.42 -1.75 8.95
N GLN A 29 -0.86 -1.74 8.57
CA GLN A 29 -1.28 -1.14 7.30
C GLN A 29 -1.02 0.36 7.40
N MET A 30 -0.25 0.90 6.46
CA MET A 30 0.05 2.34 6.42
C MET A 30 -0.80 3.02 5.35
N TYR A 31 -1.23 4.25 5.63
CA TYR A 31 -1.87 5.11 4.63
C TYR A 31 -0.84 6.10 4.12
N VAL A 32 -0.56 6.05 2.81
CA VAL A 32 0.46 6.91 2.16
C VAL A 32 -0.19 7.71 1.02
N SER A 33 0.29 8.94 0.83
CA SER A 33 -0.12 9.77 -0.32
C SER A 33 0.45 9.19 -1.60
N GLN A 34 -0.24 9.36 -2.74
CA GLN A 34 0.28 8.94 -4.04
C GLN A 34 1.66 9.50 -4.35
N ASP A 35 1.90 10.75 -3.97
CA ASP A 35 3.18 11.43 -4.24
C ASP A 35 4.36 10.83 -3.46
N ASP A 36 4.07 10.07 -2.40
CA ASP A 36 5.05 9.34 -1.59
C ASP A 36 5.25 7.89 -2.08
N ILE A 37 4.59 7.47 -3.16
CA ILE A 37 4.65 6.11 -3.70
C ILE A 37 5.55 6.05 -4.94
N GLU A 38 6.52 5.15 -4.91
CA GLU A 38 7.30 4.75 -6.08
C GLU A 38 7.05 3.27 -6.41
N ILE A 39 6.81 2.97 -7.69
CA ILE A 39 6.56 1.59 -8.14
C ILE A 39 7.90 0.87 -8.28
N ILE A 40 8.13 -0.11 -7.41
CA ILE A 40 9.29 -1.00 -7.48
C ILE A 40 8.85 -2.34 -8.07
N SER A 41 9.52 -2.77 -9.14
CA SER A 41 9.35 -4.11 -9.74
C SER A 41 10.42 -5.08 -9.23
N ASN A 42 10.19 -6.38 -9.42
CA ASN A 42 11.18 -7.43 -9.14
C ASN A 42 11.58 -7.55 -7.65
N ARG A 43 10.73 -7.05 -6.75
CA ARG A 43 10.92 -7.20 -5.30
C ARG A 43 9.77 -7.99 -4.71
N LYS A 44 10.12 -9.07 -4.02
CA LYS A 44 9.17 -9.83 -3.20
C LYS A 44 9.16 -9.21 -1.80
N ILE A 45 7.97 -8.86 -1.34
CA ILE A 45 7.64 -8.43 0.00
C ILE A 45 7.46 -9.66 0.90
N GLU A 46 8.09 -9.64 2.07
CA GLU A 46 7.88 -10.61 3.14
C GLU A 46 6.92 -10.02 4.17
N ASN A 47 5.70 -10.56 4.22
CA ASN A 47 4.68 -10.15 5.17
C ASN A 47 3.70 -11.31 5.39
N ASP A 48 3.36 -11.59 6.65
CA ASP A 48 2.49 -12.73 7.00
C ASP A 48 1.11 -12.67 6.34
N VAL A 49 0.59 -11.46 6.08
CA VAL A 49 -0.74 -11.26 5.50
C VAL A 49 -0.72 -11.10 3.98
N ILE A 50 0.45 -11.19 3.32
CA ILE A 50 0.56 -11.03 1.84
C ILE A 50 -0.36 -12.01 1.10
N ASN A 51 -0.49 -13.23 1.64
CA ASN A 51 -1.28 -14.31 1.05
C ASN A 51 -2.79 -14.12 1.19
N ASP A 52 -3.24 -13.20 2.05
CA ASP A 52 -4.65 -12.85 2.21
C ASP A 52 -5.14 -11.99 1.04
N TYR A 53 -4.21 -11.24 0.41
CA TYR A 53 -4.51 -10.27 -0.65
C TYR A 53 -4.03 -10.74 -2.03
N PHE A 54 -2.86 -11.37 -2.10
CA PHE A 54 -2.23 -11.80 -3.34
C PHE A 54 -2.12 -13.33 -3.40
N GLU A 55 -2.29 -13.88 -4.60
CA GLU A 55 -2.24 -15.31 -4.84
C GLU A 55 -0.81 -15.81 -5.08
N ALA A 56 -0.01 -15.06 -5.83
CA ALA A 56 1.36 -15.42 -6.17
C ALA A 56 2.21 -14.18 -6.53
N PHE A 57 3.52 -14.36 -6.50
CA PHE A 57 4.51 -13.43 -7.07
C PHE A 57 5.15 -14.10 -8.30
N ASP A 58 5.07 -13.47 -9.47
CA ASP A 58 5.54 -14.05 -10.74
C ASP A 58 7.02 -13.76 -11.04
N GLY A 59 7.74 -13.16 -10.09
CA GLY A 59 9.13 -12.72 -10.26
C GLY A 59 9.28 -11.24 -10.62
N ILE A 60 8.18 -10.59 -11.03
CA ILE A 60 8.14 -9.16 -11.38
C ILE A 60 7.08 -8.45 -10.55
N THR A 61 5.87 -9.02 -10.45
CA THR A 61 4.68 -8.44 -9.83
C THR A 61 3.88 -9.45 -9.01
N TYR A 62 2.99 -8.94 -8.16
CA TYR A 62 2.03 -9.75 -7.41
C TYR A 62 0.73 -9.90 -8.19
N GLN A 63 0.18 -11.12 -8.17
CA GLN A 63 -1.13 -11.43 -8.75
C GLN A 63 -2.21 -11.23 -7.69
N PRO A 64 -3.09 -10.21 -7.81
CA PRO A 64 -4.12 -9.94 -6.81
C PRO A 64 -5.22 -11.01 -6.85
N ARG A 65 -5.75 -11.37 -5.69
CA ARG A 65 -6.87 -12.31 -5.60
C ARG A 65 -8.14 -11.73 -6.26
N PRO A 66 -9.04 -12.58 -6.80
CA PRO A 66 -10.22 -12.12 -7.52
C PRO A 66 -11.14 -11.16 -6.75
N PHE A 67 -11.22 -11.30 -5.42
CA PHE A 67 -12.07 -10.44 -4.60
C PHE A 67 -11.57 -8.98 -4.58
N LEU A 68 -10.26 -8.74 -4.70
CA LEU A 68 -9.72 -7.39 -4.76
C LEU A 68 -10.17 -6.67 -6.02
N LYS A 69 -10.22 -7.37 -7.17
CA LYS A 69 -10.75 -6.81 -8.41
C LYS A 69 -12.25 -6.48 -8.34
N GLN A 70 -12.98 -7.15 -7.45
CA GLN A 70 -14.40 -6.84 -7.21
C GLN A 70 -14.57 -5.60 -6.33
N LEU A 71 -13.72 -5.44 -5.31
CA LEU A 71 -13.74 -4.30 -4.40
C LEU A 71 -13.15 -3.03 -5.03
N TYR A 72 -12.10 -3.20 -5.84
CA TYR A 72 -11.32 -2.15 -6.48
C TYR A 72 -11.26 -2.38 -8.00
N PRO A 73 -12.38 -2.19 -8.72
CA PRO A 73 -12.46 -2.51 -10.15
C PRO A 73 -11.72 -1.52 -11.05
N LYS A 74 -11.18 -0.43 -10.49
CA LYS A 74 -10.48 0.64 -11.21
C LYS A 74 -8.97 0.67 -10.94
N ASP A 75 -8.51 -0.20 -10.03
CA ASP A 75 -7.10 -0.43 -9.74
C ASP A 75 -6.55 -1.47 -10.73
#